data_AF-A0A550HBT8-F1
#
_entry.id   AF-A0A550HBT8-F1
#
_cell.length_a   1.000
_cell.length_b   1.000
_cell.length_c   1.000
_cell.angle_alpha   90.00
_cell.angle_beta   90.00
_cell.angle_gamma   90.00
#
_symmetry.space_group_name_H-M   'P 1'
#
loop_
_entity.id
_entity.type
_entity.pdbx_description
1 polymer ?
#
loop_
_entity_poly.entity_id
_entity_poly.type
_entity_poly.pdbx_seq_one_letter_code
_entity_poly.pdbx_strand_id
1 'polypeptide(L)'
;MGSEAMGRPGILKKPQIDVGPLRDLIYGLHDLHMSVGRPSLSRISKSSGQTTESGYLSTSTMSYVLSEPRLPDSETMQRLIALLVERAPTGRKMDLDATTRRFLDLWEKAARAEADPPPSLRIQALRKTGNAYLHLADQYQKAERMEKTVSSKNTVANHWDYIARLAGELLGEDHPDVVEARERAEDRE
;
A
#
# COMPACT_ATOMS: atom_id res chain seq x y z
N MET A 1 5.30 -32.57 -17.19
CA MET A 1 5.81 -31.45 -18.02
C MET A 1 4.74 -30.36 -18.01
N GLY A 2 4.77 -29.49 -17.00
CA GLY A 2 3.86 -28.35 -16.90
C GLY A 2 4.53 -27.14 -17.51
N SER A 3 4.06 -26.69 -18.67
CA SER A 3 4.54 -25.46 -19.29
C SER A 3 4.09 -24.27 -18.44
N GLU A 4 5.02 -23.72 -17.67
CA GLU A 4 4.86 -22.38 -17.08
C GLU A 4 4.56 -21.40 -18.22
N ALA A 5 3.40 -20.75 -18.12
CA ALA A 5 3.00 -19.70 -19.03
C ALA A 5 3.95 -18.51 -18.85
N MET A 6 5.03 -18.47 -19.66
CA MET A 6 5.83 -17.27 -19.83
C MET A 6 4.89 -16.13 -20.24
N GLY A 7 4.74 -15.15 -19.35
CA GLY A 7 4.00 -13.93 -19.63
C GLY A 7 4.51 -13.29 -20.92
N ARG A 8 3.60 -12.78 -21.75
CA ARG A 8 3.94 -12.16 -23.03
C ARG A 8 4.99 -11.06 -22.81
N PRO A 9 6.15 -11.10 -23.51
CA PRO A 9 7.17 -10.06 -23.38
C PRO A 9 6.56 -8.69 -23.68
N GLY A 10 6.63 -7.76 -22.73
CA GLY A 10 6.21 -6.36 -22.90
C GLY A 10 4.82 -5.98 -22.38
N ILE A 11 4.07 -6.89 -21.75
CA ILE A 11 2.80 -6.55 -21.08
C ILE A 11 3.03 -6.54 -19.57
N LEU A 12 3.16 -5.36 -18.97
CA LEU A 12 3.12 -5.19 -17.52
C LEU A 12 1.71 -5.53 -17.03
N LYS A 13 1.59 -6.64 -16.30
CA LYS A 13 0.32 -7.07 -15.70
C LYS A 13 -0.06 -6.05 -14.62
N LYS A 14 -1.25 -5.45 -14.73
CA LYS A 14 -1.79 -4.64 -13.63
C LYS A 14 -1.95 -5.55 -12.40
N PRO A 15 -1.37 -5.20 -11.24
CA PRO A 15 -1.57 -5.99 -10.04
C PRO A 15 -3.03 -5.95 -9.60
N GLN A 16 -3.49 -7.06 -9.04
CA GLN A 16 -4.73 -7.09 -8.28
C GLN A 16 -4.42 -6.53 -6.89
N ILE A 17 -4.81 -5.27 -6.67
CA ILE A 17 -4.62 -4.56 -5.41
C ILE A 17 -6.01 -4.19 -4.91
N ASP A 18 -6.21 -4.37 -3.61
CA ASP A 18 -7.42 -3.90 -2.93
C ASP A 18 -7.62 -2.40 -3.15
N VAL A 19 -8.87 -1.96 -3.07
CA VAL A 19 -9.19 -0.54 -3.23
C VAL A 19 -8.51 0.26 -2.12
N GLY A 20 -7.72 1.27 -2.50
CA GLY A 20 -7.03 2.13 -1.54
C GLY A 20 -5.94 2.99 -2.18
N PRO A 21 -5.27 3.85 -1.39
CA PRO A 21 -4.29 4.82 -1.90
C PRO A 21 -3.11 4.19 -2.66
N LEU A 22 -2.65 3.00 -2.24
CA LEU A 22 -1.58 2.27 -2.92
C LEU A 22 -2.01 1.82 -4.33
N ARG A 23 -3.27 1.39 -4.48
CA ARG A 23 -3.84 1.06 -5.80
C ARG A 23 -3.89 2.31 -6.68
N ASP A 24 -4.35 3.44 -6.15
CA ASP A 24 -4.44 4.69 -6.91
C ASP A 24 -3.07 5.14 -7.43
N LEU A 25 -2.02 4.99 -6.60
CA LEU A 25 -0.65 5.27 -6.99
C LEU A 25 -0.18 4.35 -8.13
N ILE A 26 -0.24 3.03 -7.92
CA ILE A 26 0.29 2.04 -8.88
C ILE A 26 -0.51 2.07 -10.18
N TYR A 27 -1.83 2.23 -10.11
CA TYR A 27 -2.67 2.34 -11.30
C TYR A 27 -2.39 3.65 -12.03
N GLY A 28 -2.17 4.75 -11.30
CA GLY A 28 -1.71 6.01 -11.87
C GLY A 28 -0.39 5.84 -12.64
N LEU A 29 0.60 5.16 -12.07
CA LEU A 29 1.91 4.93 -12.71
C LEU A 29 1.78 4.05 -13.95
N HIS A 30 0.93 3.02 -13.89
CA HIS A 30 0.62 2.18 -15.05
C HIS A 30 -0.06 2.99 -16.15
N ASP A 31 -1.07 3.80 -15.80
CA ASP A 31 -1.78 4.64 -16.76
C ASP A 31 -0.86 5.72 -17.35
N LEU A 32 0.08 6.26 -16.58
CA LEU A 32 1.14 7.14 -17.09
C LEU A 32 1.99 6.41 -18.13
N HIS A 33 2.48 5.20 -17.82
CA HIS A 33 3.25 4.36 -18.76
C HIS A 33 2.47 4.06 -20.04
N MET A 34 1.17 3.78 -19.94
CA MET A 34 0.29 3.60 -21.09
C MET A 34 0.15 4.89 -21.91
N SER A 35 -0.01 6.04 -21.24
CA SER A 35 -0.27 7.34 -21.88
C SER A 35 0.90 7.89 -22.69
N VAL A 36 2.13 7.49 -22.35
CA VAL A 36 3.37 7.85 -23.06
C VAL A 36 3.73 6.83 -24.14
N GLY A 37 2.80 5.94 -24.52
CA GLY A 37 2.98 5.01 -25.64
C GLY A 37 3.66 3.69 -25.29
N ARG A 38 3.64 3.29 -24.02
CA ARG A 38 4.17 2.00 -23.52
C ARG A 38 5.65 1.78 -23.88
N PRO A 39 6.56 2.73 -23.56
CA PRO A 39 7.98 2.56 -23.82
C PRO A 39 8.49 1.28 -23.15
N SER A 40 9.33 0.52 -23.85
CA SER A 40 9.88 -0.71 -23.27
C SER A 40 10.77 -0.39 -22.08
N LEU A 41 10.66 -1.15 -20.99
CA LEU A 41 11.46 -0.92 -19.78
C LEU A 41 12.97 -0.98 -20.07
N SER A 42 13.39 -1.83 -21.02
CA SER A 42 14.80 -1.88 -21.46
C SER A 42 15.27 -0.56 -22.08
N ARG A 43 14.42 0.12 -22.87
CA ARG A 43 14.74 1.44 -23.43
C ARG A 43 14.77 2.52 -22.35
N ILE A 44 13.85 2.46 -21.39
CA ILE A 44 13.85 3.39 -20.26
C ILE A 44 15.12 3.22 -19.42
N SER A 45 15.51 1.98 -19.13
CA SER A 45 16.71 1.65 -18.36
C SER A 45 17.98 2.20 -19.02
N LYS A 46 18.13 2.01 -20.33
CA LYS A 46 19.25 2.59 -21.09
C LYS A 46 19.30 4.12 -21.06
N SER A 47 18.15 4.78 -20.96
CA SER A 47 18.10 6.25 -20.81
C SER A 47 18.27 6.72 -19.37
N SER A 48 18.10 5.83 -18.40
CA SER A 48 18.20 6.20 -16.99
C SER A 48 19.65 6.48 -16.54
N GLY A 49 20.64 5.99 -17.29
CA GLY A 49 22.06 6.18 -17.01
C GLY A 49 22.85 4.86 -17.06
N GLN A 50 24.04 4.88 -16.47
CA GLN A 50 24.86 3.69 -16.23
C GLN A 50 24.59 3.08 -14.85
N THR A 51 24.88 1.79 -14.66
CA THR A 51 24.64 1.07 -13.39
C THR A 51 25.36 1.68 -12.17
N THR A 52 26.38 2.49 -12.38
CA THR A 52 27.16 3.17 -11.34
C THR A 52 26.67 4.59 -11.03
N GLU A 53 25.71 5.12 -11.80
CA GLU A 53 25.20 6.47 -11.63
C GLU A 53 24.06 6.49 -10.61
N SER A 54 24.05 7.52 -9.76
CA SER A 54 22.91 7.78 -8.87
C SER A 54 21.67 8.07 -9.71
N GLY A 55 20.60 7.29 -9.49
CA GLY A 55 19.35 7.42 -10.25
C GLY A 55 19.23 6.50 -11.48
N TYR A 56 20.15 5.53 -11.65
CA TYR A 56 19.95 4.43 -12.60
C TYR A 56 18.77 3.54 -12.18
N LEU A 57 17.89 3.24 -13.13
CA LEU A 57 16.76 2.34 -12.92
C LEU A 57 16.93 1.09 -13.77
N SER A 58 17.08 -0.05 -13.10
CA SER A 58 17.08 -1.36 -13.76
C SER A 58 15.69 -1.72 -14.27
N THR A 59 15.62 -2.60 -15.28
CA THR A 59 14.35 -3.16 -15.77
C THR A 59 13.56 -3.85 -14.65
N SER A 60 14.25 -4.55 -13.76
CA SER A 60 13.65 -5.21 -12.60
C SER A 60 13.06 -4.21 -11.61
N THR A 61 13.78 -3.13 -11.30
CA THR A 61 13.30 -2.05 -10.42
C THR A 61 12.02 -1.41 -10.99
N MET A 62 12.02 -1.06 -12.27
CA MET A 62 10.82 -0.47 -12.89
C MET A 62 9.65 -1.46 -12.98
N SER A 63 9.93 -2.74 -13.26
CA SER A 63 8.90 -3.78 -13.26
C SER A 63 8.28 -3.92 -11.87
N TYR A 64 9.11 -3.90 -10.82
CA TYR A 64 8.69 -3.92 -9.43
C TYR A 64 7.78 -2.72 -9.12
N VAL A 65 8.23 -1.50 -9.40
CA VAL A 65 7.44 -0.28 -9.15
C VAL A 65 6.09 -0.27 -9.88
N LEU A 66 6.01 -0.84 -11.09
CA LEU A 66 4.79 -0.80 -11.91
C LEU A 66 3.84 -1.98 -11.68
N SER A 67 4.30 -3.06 -11.05
CA SER A 67 3.58 -4.34 -11.04
C SER A 67 3.43 -4.98 -9.66
N GLU A 68 4.20 -4.56 -8.66
CA GLU A 68 4.13 -5.14 -7.31
C GLU A 68 3.23 -4.30 -6.40
N PRO A 69 2.40 -4.92 -5.54
CA PRO A 69 1.53 -4.23 -4.60
C PRO A 69 2.32 -3.71 -3.38
N ARG A 70 3.33 -2.88 -3.63
CA ARG A 70 4.24 -2.35 -2.60
C ARG A 70 4.54 -0.89 -2.86
N LEU A 71 4.63 -0.08 -1.80
CA LEU A 71 5.00 1.31 -1.93
C LEU A 71 6.45 1.42 -2.45
N PRO A 72 6.67 2.06 -3.61
CA PRO A 72 8.02 2.34 -4.08
C PRO A 72 8.67 3.43 -3.23
N ASP A 73 9.99 3.46 -3.20
CA ASP A 73 10.72 4.62 -2.70
C ASP A 73 10.37 5.88 -3.53
N SER A 74 10.29 7.03 -2.84
CA SER A 74 9.85 8.30 -3.46
C SER A 74 10.81 8.78 -4.54
N GLU A 75 12.12 8.67 -4.32
CA GLU A 75 13.12 9.09 -5.30
C GLU A 75 13.08 8.20 -6.54
N THR A 76 12.98 6.88 -6.34
CA THR A 76 12.83 5.90 -7.41
C THR A 76 11.59 6.17 -8.27
N MET A 77 10.44 6.47 -7.62
CA MET A 77 9.20 6.81 -8.30
C MET A 77 9.34 8.11 -9.12
N GLN A 78 9.86 9.17 -8.51
CA GLN A 78 10.05 10.46 -9.19
C GLN A 78 10.98 10.33 -10.40
N ARG A 79 12.05 9.55 -10.28
CA ARG A 79 12.96 9.27 -11.39
C ARG A 79 12.27 8.54 -12.54
N LEU A 80 11.44 7.54 -12.22
CA LEU A 80 10.64 6.84 -13.24
C LEU A 80 9.68 7.81 -13.95
N ILE A 81 9.00 8.68 -13.22
CA ILE A 81 8.10 9.69 -13.79
C ILE A 81 8.86 10.62 -14.74
N ALA A 82 10.03 11.12 -14.33
CA ALA A 82 10.85 11.98 -15.18
C ALA A 82 11.19 11.30 -16.51
N LEU A 83 11.62 10.04 -16.47
CA LEU A 83 11.94 9.27 -17.67
C LEU A 83 10.72 8.98 -18.55
N LEU A 84 9.53 8.82 -17.97
CA LEU A 84 8.29 8.62 -18.72
C LEU A 84 7.82 9.92 -19.39
N VAL A 85 7.87 11.04 -18.66
CA VAL A 85 7.47 12.37 -19.18
C VAL A 85 8.41 12.84 -20.29
N GLU A 86 9.72 12.65 -20.14
CA GLU A 86 10.70 12.96 -21.20
C GLU A 86 10.42 12.19 -22.51
N ARG A 87 9.83 10.99 -22.38
CA ARG A 87 9.45 10.13 -23.50
C ARG A 87 8.03 10.35 -24.00
N ALA A 88 7.33 11.37 -23.51
CA ALA A 88 6.00 11.70 -24.00
C ALA A 88 6.05 11.97 -25.52
N PRO A 89 5.04 11.53 -26.30
CA PRO A 89 4.99 11.79 -27.74
C PRO A 89 5.05 13.29 -28.05
N THR A 90 5.68 13.67 -29.16
CA THR A 90 5.98 15.07 -29.56
C THR A 90 4.75 15.98 -29.67
N GLY A 91 3.53 15.44 -29.71
CA GLY A 91 2.27 16.18 -29.71
C GLY A 91 1.55 16.26 -28.35
N ARG A 92 2.11 15.64 -27.30
CA ARG A 92 1.52 15.60 -25.95
C ARG A 92 2.49 16.23 -24.96
N LYS A 93 2.35 17.55 -24.76
CA LYS A 93 3.14 18.27 -23.76
C LYS A 93 2.69 17.84 -22.37
N MET A 94 3.49 17.00 -21.71
CA MET A 94 3.33 16.68 -20.29
C MET A 94 4.23 17.60 -19.48
N ASP A 95 3.66 18.26 -18.48
CA ASP A 95 4.41 19.07 -17.52
C ASP A 95 5.01 18.15 -16.45
N LEU A 96 6.34 18.09 -16.40
CA LEU A 96 7.07 17.25 -15.44
C LEU A 96 6.76 17.64 -14.01
N ASP A 97 6.73 18.93 -13.67
CA ASP A 97 6.55 19.39 -12.30
C ASP A 97 5.12 19.12 -11.83
N ALA A 98 4.14 19.36 -12.70
CA ALA A 98 2.73 19.07 -12.40
C ALA A 98 2.49 17.56 -12.27
N THR A 99 3.11 16.75 -13.14
CA THR A 99 2.99 15.29 -13.08
C THR A 99 3.64 14.75 -11.82
N THR A 100 4.87 15.17 -11.51
CA THR A 100 5.60 14.77 -10.31
C THR A 100 4.85 15.14 -9.04
N ARG A 101 4.33 16.38 -8.93
CA ARG A 101 3.50 16.81 -7.78
C ARG A 101 2.28 15.94 -7.57
N ARG A 102 1.53 15.65 -8.65
CA ARG A 102 0.35 14.77 -8.58
C ARG A 102 0.72 13.38 -8.04
N PHE A 103 1.85 12.82 -8.46
CA PHE A 103 2.27 11.49 -7.99
C PHE A 103 2.86 11.51 -6.59
N LEU A 104 3.52 12.60 -6.19
CA LEU A 104 3.92 12.81 -4.80
C LEU A 104 2.70 12.85 -3.88
N ASP A 105 1.62 13.53 -4.25
CA ASP A 105 0.37 13.52 -3.47
C ASP A 105 -0.22 12.11 -3.32
N LEU A 106 -0.18 11.30 -4.39
CA LEU A 106 -0.63 9.90 -4.33
C LEU A 106 0.29 9.05 -3.46
N TRP A 107 1.60 9.25 -3.59
CA TRP A 107 2.61 8.57 -2.79
C TRP A 107 2.47 8.90 -1.31
N GLU A 108 2.29 10.18 -0.94
CA GLU A 108 2.08 10.59 0.44
C GLU A 108 0.80 9.97 1.03
N LYS A 109 -0.29 9.90 0.26
CA LYS A 109 -1.52 9.22 0.71
C LYS A 109 -1.28 7.72 0.93
N ALA A 110 -0.53 7.07 0.05
CA ALA A 110 -0.17 5.66 0.19
C ALA A 110 0.77 5.42 1.37
N ALA A 111 1.80 6.25 1.54
CA ALA A 111 2.72 6.22 2.68
C ALA A 111 1.98 6.44 4.01
N ARG A 112 1.06 7.40 4.07
CA ARG A 112 0.20 7.62 5.24
C ARG A 112 -0.70 6.43 5.51
N ALA A 113 -1.26 5.79 4.48
CA ALA A 113 -2.10 4.61 4.66
C ALA A 113 -1.32 3.35 5.05
N GLU A 114 -0.04 3.23 4.67
CA GLU A 114 0.83 2.15 5.18
C GLU A 114 1.22 2.39 6.64
N ALA A 115 1.57 3.63 7.00
CA ALA A 115 1.92 4.02 8.35
C ALA A 115 0.71 4.02 9.30
N ASP A 116 -0.46 4.39 8.79
CA ASP A 116 -1.73 4.42 9.49
C ASP A 116 -2.82 3.75 8.64
N PRO A 117 -2.93 2.40 8.72
CA PRO A 117 -3.91 1.66 7.94
C PRO A 117 -5.33 2.14 8.26
N PRO A 118 -6.21 2.21 7.25
CA PRO A 118 -7.62 2.50 7.50
C PRO A 118 -8.17 1.47 8.49
N PRO A 119 -9.08 1.88 9.38
CA PRO A 119 -9.64 0.96 10.36
C PRO A 119 -10.30 -0.23 9.65
N SER A 120 -10.15 -1.43 10.20
CA SER A 120 -10.83 -2.62 9.69
C SER A 120 -12.36 -2.43 9.58
N LEU A 121 -13.00 -3.26 8.76
CA LEU A 121 -14.47 -3.22 8.60
C LEU A 121 -15.19 -3.36 9.94
N ARG A 122 -14.62 -4.11 10.90
CA ARG A 122 -15.11 -4.19 12.28
C ARG A 122 -15.12 -2.82 12.95
N ILE A 123 -13.99 -2.12 12.96
CA ILE A 123 -13.89 -0.79 13.58
C ILE A 123 -14.84 0.19 12.90
N GLN A 124 -14.96 0.12 11.57
CA GLN A 124 -15.91 0.93 10.81
C GLN A 124 -17.36 0.62 11.18
N ALA A 125 -17.70 -0.65 11.41
CA ALA A 125 -19.04 -1.05 11.86
C ALA A 125 -19.32 -0.52 13.26
N LEU A 126 -18.41 -0.72 14.23
CA LEU A 126 -18.53 -0.20 15.59
C LEU A 126 -18.75 1.32 15.63
N ARG A 127 -18.00 2.07 14.79
CA ARG A 127 -18.18 3.53 14.68
C ARG A 127 -19.55 3.95 14.13
N LYS A 128 -20.20 3.11 13.32
CA LYS A 128 -21.55 3.37 12.79
C LYS A 128 -22.66 3.04 13.79
N THR A 129 -22.41 2.16 14.75
CA THR A 129 -23.41 1.68 15.73
C THR A 129 -23.74 2.72 16.80
N GLY A 130 -22.87 3.72 17.02
CA GLY A 130 -23.14 4.88 17.88
C GLY A 130 -22.05 5.16 18.91
N ASN A 131 -22.22 6.24 19.68
CA ASN A 131 -21.18 6.80 20.55
C ASN A 131 -20.64 5.83 21.62
N ALA A 132 -21.47 4.90 22.11
CA ALA A 132 -21.07 3.91 23.11
C ALA A 132 -19.96 2.97 22.60
N TYR A 133 -19.86 2.78 21.28
CA TYR A 133 -18.90 1.87 20.65
C TYR A 133 -17.64 2.59 20.13
N LEU A 134 -17.58 3.92 20.21
CA LEU A 134 -16.42 4.69 19.73
C LEU A 134 -15.16 4.35 20.52
N HIS A 135 -15.26 4.25 21.85
CA HIS A 135 -14.13 3.88 22.68
C HIS A 135 -13.61 2.48 22.34
N LEU A 136 -14.52 1.51 22.18
CA LEU A 136 -14.16 0.15 21.78
C LEU A 136 -13.52 0.13 20.39
N ALA A 137 -14.10 0.84 19.42
CA ALA A 137 -13.55 0.99 18.08
C ALA A 137 -12.12 1.58 18.08
N ASP A 138 -11.87 2.58 18.93
CA ASP A 138 -10.55 3.19 19.07
C ASP A 138 -9.53 2.25 19.72
N GLN A 139 -9.96 1.41 20.67
CA GLN A 139 -9.09 0.38 21.24
C GLN A 139 -8.72 -0.70 20.22
N TYR A 140 -9.67 -1.17 19.40
CA TYR A 140 -9.39 -2.08 18.28
C TYR A 140 -8.42 -1.46 17.28
N GLN A 141 -8.62 -0.19 16.89
CA GLN A 141 -7.68 0.46 15.97
C GLN A 141 -6.27 0.57 16.56
N LYS A 142 -6.18 0.83 17.87
CA LYS A 142 -4.90 0.85 18.58
C LYS A 142 -4.23 -0.53 18.60
N ALA A 143 -4.98 -1.61 18.84
CA ALA A 143 -4.48 -2.98 18.73
C ALA A 143 -3.91 -3.27 17.33
N GLU A 144 -4.67 -2.99 16.28
CA GLU A 144 -4.24 -3.23 14.88
C GLU A 144 -2.97 -2.46 14.52
N ARG A 145 -2.79 -1.24 15.04
CA ARG A 145 -1.55 -0.47 14.87
C ARG A 145 -0.40 -1.09 15.66
N MET A 146 -0.64 -1.50 16.91
CA MET A 146 0.38 -2.10 17.76
C MET A 146 0.93 -3.42 17.18
N GLU A 147 0.07 -4.26 16.60
CA GLU A 147 0.49 -5.50 15.91
C GLU A 147 1.51 -5.23 14.79
N LYS A 148 1.46 -4.06 14.14
CA LYS A 148 2.39 -3.69 13.06
C LYS A 148 3.67 -3.02 13.56
N THR A 149 3.62 -2.29 14.67
CA THR A 149 4.71 -1.40 15.10
C THR A 149 5.43 -1.86 16.36
N VAL A 150 4.80 -2.71 17.18
CA VAL A 150 5.33 -3.12 18.48
C VAL A 150 5.91 -4.53 18.38
N SER A 151 7.21 -4.67 18.62
CA SER A 151 7.90 -5.97 18.58
C SER A 151 7.56 -6.90 19.76
N SER A 152 6.98 -6.36 20.83
CA SER A 152 6.64 -7.11 22.05
C SER A 152 5.23 -7.71 21.94
N LYS A 153 5.17 -9.03 21.72
CA LYS A 153 3.90 -9.80 21.70
C LYS A 153 3.11 -9.65 23.01
N ASN A 154 3.79 -9.64 24.15
CA ASN A 154 3.16 -9.42 25.47
C ASN A 154 2.43 -8.07 25.56
N THR A 155 3.00 -7.02 24.96
CA THR A 155 2.38 -5.68 24.98
C THR A 155 1.12 -5.65 24.12
N VAL A 156 1.14 -6.34 22.98
CA VAL A 156 -0.02 -6.50 22.09
C VAL A 156 -1.10 -7.34 22.77
N ALA A 157 -0.73 -8.50 23.34
CA ALA A 157 -1.63 -9.41 24.05
C ALA A 157 -2.33 -8.74 25.26
N ASN A 158 -1.60 -7.95 26.05
CA ASN A 158 -2.21 -7.20 27.16
C ASN A 158 -3.23 -6.16 26.68
N HIS A 159 -3.02 -5.58 25.50
CA HIS A 159 -3.97 -4.64 24.91
C HIS A 159 -5.22 -5.37 24.38
N TRP A 160 -5.05 -6.57 23.84
CA TRP A 160 -6.16 -7.46 23.48
C TRP A 160 -6.99 -7.91 24.69
N ASP A 161 -6.36 -8.22 25.83
CA ASP A 161 -7.07 -8.50 27.07
C ASP A 161 -7.94 -7.33 27.54
N TYR A 162 -7.43 -6.11 27.41
CA TYR A 162 -8.21 -4.90 27.72
C TYR A 162 -9.41 -4.72 26.78
N ILE A 163 -9.23 -4.98 25.49
CA ILE A 163 -10.33 -4.96 24.50
C ILE A 163 -11.39 -6.01 24.84
N ALA A 164 -10.99 -7.23 25.21
CA ALA A 164 -11.92 -8.30 25.57
C ALA A 164 -12.82 -7.91 26.75
N ARG A 165 -12.25 -7.30 27.79
CA ARG A 165 -13.02 -6.79 28.95
C ARG A 165 -14.00 -5.69 28.55
N LEU A 166 -13.54 -4.71 27.78
CA LEU A 166 -14.38 -3.60 27.32
C LEU A 166 -15.52 -4.08 26.40
N ALA A 167 -15.23 -5.04 25.52
CA ALA A 167 -16.22 -5.65 24.66
C ALA A 167 -17.24 -6.48 25.47
N GLY A 168 -16.80 -7.22 26.49
CA GLY A 168 -17.70 -8.00 27.37
C GLY A 168 -18.71 -7.12 28.10
N GLU A 169 -18.27 -5.96 28.61
CA GLU A 169 -19.14 -4.97 29.25
C GLU A 169 -20.18 -4.37 28.29
N LEU A 170 -19.83 -4.17 27.01
CA LEU A 170 -20.68 -3.47 26.04
C LEU A 170 -21.56 -4.39 25.17
N LEU A 171 -21.07 -5.59 24.86
CA LEU A 171 -21.65 -6.52 23.87
C LEU A 171 -22.11 -7.84 24.49
N GLY A 172 -21.68 -8.13 25.72
CA GLY A 172 -21.90 -9.42 26.39
C GLY A 172 -20.76 -10.42 26.16
N GLU A 173 -20.52 -11.27 27.15
CA GLU A 173 -19.38 -12.20 27.22
C GLU A 173 -19.30 -13.20 26.06
N ASP A 174 -20.45 -13.60 25.51
CA ASP A 174 -20.55 -14.57 24.40
C ASP A 174 -20.47 -13.91 23.02
N HIS A 175 -20.29 -12.59 22.94
CA HIS A 175 -20.24 -11.89 21.67
C HIS A 175 -18.96 -12.29 20.88
N PRO A 176 -19.04 -12.52 19.56
CA PRO A 176 -17.89 -12.95 18.75
C PRO A 176 -16.65 -12.06 18.89
N ASP A 177 -16.85 -10.75 19.05
CA ASP A 177 -15.76 -9.79 19.25
C ASP A 177 -15.01 -9.98 20.58
N VAL A 178 -15.68 -10.47 21.64
CA VAL A 178 -15.07 -10.81 22.93
C VAL A 178 -14.23 -12.08 22.81
N VAL A 179 -14.79 -13.10 22.16
CA VAL A 179 -14.12 -14.39 21.95
C VAL A 179 -12.82 -14.19 21.16
N GLU A 180 -12.87 -13.49 20.03
CA GLU A 180 -11.67 -13.22 19.23
C GLU A 180 -10.63 -12.37 19.99
N ALA A 181 -11.07 -11.37 20.75
CA ALA A 181 -10.14 -10.55 21.54
C ALA A 181 -9.44 -11.36 22.63
N ARG A 182 -10.12 -12.35 23.24
CA ARG A 182 -9.51 -13.30 24.18
C ARG A 182 -8.49 -14.21 23.51
N GLU A 183 -8.86 -14.80 22.38
CA GLU A 183 -7.94 -15.66 21.60
C GLU A 183 -6.65 -14.91 21.25
N ARG A 184 -6.75 -13.64 20.81
CA ARG A 184 -5.56 -12.81 20.53
C ARG A 184 -4.78 -12.40 21.79
N ALA A 185 -5.42 -12.32 22.95
CA ALA A 185 -4.75 -12.04 24.21
C ALA A 185 -3.94 -13.23 24.75
N GLU A 186 -4.30 -14.44 24.30
CA GLU A 186 -3.63 -15.70 24.62
C GLU A 186 -2.44 -15.99 23.69
N ASP A 187 -2.41 -15.37 22.50
CA ASP A 187 -1.31 -15.50 21.52
C ASP A 187 -0.03 -14.74 21.94
N ARG A 188 0.71 -15.33 22.88
CA ARG A 188 1.90 -14.74 23.52
C ARG A 188 3.24 -15.36 23.07
N GLU A 189 3.22 -16.45 22.32
CA GLU A 189 4.40 -17.17 21.80
C GLU A 189 4.88 -16.57 20.48
#